data_AF-A0A958HK74-F1
#
_entry.id   AF-A0A958HK74-F1
#
_cell.length_a   1.000
_cell.length_b   1.000
_cell.length_c   1.000
_cell.angle_alpha   90.00
_cell.angle_beta   90.00
_cell.angle_gamma   90.00
#
_symmetry.space_group_name_H-M   'P 1'
#
loop_
_entity.id
_entity.type
_entity.pdbx_description
1 polymer ?
#
loop_
_entity_poly.entity_id
_entity_poly.type
_entity_poly.pdbx_seq_one_letter_code
_entity_poly.pdbx_strand_id
1 'polypeptide(L)'
;MPTAARSGLARWQAGRSLLSRPDGKIYPVTMTTDGSGKVTFENLIPGVYSVKEAVQAGWEAVSDNPQTVVIRDCEDARVLFENKEIAGDLQISGTKYFRAWVPPYQGVTVGLSGWEITATLKGTDPAIFVTTHTDALGNYKFSEATLDAAGMAIPGATITVCEEQRDHWIAVTPTCVDVMFPYPVPATYTGAKVNFTNVQDPPLPGASVSSAGSSSANCAVSYTVKRGDNLSSIAAANGTTVAAMTQLNGLANPNMIRAGQTLCVQ
;
A
#
# COMPACT_ATOMS: atom_id res chain seq x y z
N MET A 1 27.86 -7.92 -24.47
CA MET A 1 27.11 -7.31 -23.34
C MET A 1 26.51 -6.03 -23.87
N PRO A 2 25.18 -5.84 -23.91
CA PRO A 2 24.64 -4.59 -24.41
C PRO A 2 24.94 -3.49 -23.39
N THR A 3 25.75 -2.51 -23.79
CA THR A 3 25.95 -1.24 -23.10
C THR A 3 24.60 -0.54 -22.99
N ALA A 4 24.05 -0.46 -21.78
CA ALA A 4 22.92 0.40 -21.50
C ALA A 4 23.27 1.83 -21.95
N ALA A 5 22.46 2.39 -22.86
CA ALA A 5 22.61 3.75 -23.30
C ALA A 5 22.54 4.67 -22.07
N ARG A 6 23.65 5.33 -21.74
CA ARG A 6 23.71 6.32 -20.67
C ARG A 6 22.99 7.58 -21.16
N SER A 7 21.69 7.68 -20.91
CA SER A 7 20.92 8.89 -21.18
C SER A 7 21.24 9.95 -20.13
N GLY A 8 21.63 11.15 -20.56
CA GLY A 8 21.89 12.24 -19.62
C GLY A 8 20.63 12.70 -18.88
N LEU A 9 20.77 13.04 -17.60
CA LEU A 9 19.67 13.49 -16.76
C LEU A 9 19.40 14.98 -16.97
N ALA A 10 18.24 15.30 -17.56
CA ALA A 10 17.82 16.67 -17.82
C ALA A 10 17.38 17.42 -16.55
N ARG A 11 17.58 18.74 -16.51
CA ARG A 11 17.20 19.62 -15.38
C ARG A 11 17.89 19.27 -14.05
N TRP A 12 18.99 18.53 -14.11
CA TRP A 12 19.81 18.28 -12.95
C TRP A 12 20.52 19.58 -12.56
N GLN A 13 20.30 20.08 -11.34
CA GLN A 13 21.12 21.19 -10.85
C GLN A 13 22.55 20.66 -10.68
N ALA A 14 23.43 20.90 -11.65
CA ALA A 14 24.87 20.82 -11.45
C ALA A 14 25.29 22.03 -10.58
N GLY A 15 24.82 22.00 -9.33
CA GLY A 15 24.59 23.20 -8.54
C GLY A 15 25.60 23.43 -7.42
N ARG A 16 26.90 23.45 -7.75
CA ARG A 16 27.95 24.29 -7.13
C ARG A 16 29.29 23.92 -7.77
N SER A 17 29.60 24.46 -8.94
CA SER A 17 30.99 24.39 -9.42
C SER A 17 31.81 25.40 -8.63
N LEU A 18 32.57 24.91 -7.65
CA LEU A 18 33.51 25.70 -6.88
C LEU A 18 34.74 25.94 -7.75
N LEU A 19 34.64 26.99 -8.56
CA LEU A 19 35.73 27.47 -9.39
C LEU A 19 36.80 28.09 -8.47
N SER A 20 37.72 27.28 -7.95
CA SER A 20 38.83 27.76 -7.12
C SER A 20 40.04 28.06 -7.99
N ARG A 21 40.41 29.34 -8.11
CA ARG A 21 41.61 29.78 -8.81
C ARG A 21 42.88 29.55 -7.96
N PRO A 22 44.08 29.50 -8.58
CA PRO A 22 45.35 29.54 -7.86
C PRO A 22 45.62 30.86 -7.09
N ASP A 23 44.86 31.93 -7.38
CA ASP A 23 44.96 33.26 -6.73
C ASP A 23 44.14 33.40 -5.44
N GLY A 24 43.43 32.33 -5.02
CA GLY A 24 42.62 32.30 -3.80
C GLY A 24 41.25 33.00 -3.89
N LYS A 25 40.85 33.58 -5.04
CA LYS A 25 39.50 34.14 -5.22
C LYS A 25 38.56 33.11 -5.85
N ILE A 26 37.54 32.73 -5.08
CA ILE A 26 36.50 31.76 -5.48
C ILE A 26 35.18 32.50 -5.68
N TYR A 27 34.62 32.43 -6.89
CA TYR A 27 33.22 32.77 -7.13
C TYR A 27 32.49 31.49 -7.54
N PRO A 28 31.56 30.97 -6.72
CA PRO A 28 30.80 29.78 -7.10
C PRO A 28 29.92 30.10 -8.30
N VAL A 29 30.06 29.33 -9.39
CA VAL A 29 29.16 29.39 -10.54
C VAL A 29 28.25 28.16 -10.48
N THR A 30 26.95 28.37 -10.59
CA THR A 30 25.93 27.32 -10.56
C THR A 30 25.24 27.27 -11.92
N MET A 31 25.18 26.08 -12.52
CA MET A 31 24.45 25.83 -13.77
C MET A 31 23.57 24.58 -13.64
N THR A 32 22.62 24.42 -14.54
CA THR A 32 21.72 23.26 -14.59
C THR A 32 22.00 22.50 -15.88
N THR A 33 21.99 21.17 -15.84
CA THR A 33 22.13 20.35 -17.04
C THR A 33 21.00 20.62 -18.02
N ASP A 34 21.37 20.68 -19.31
CA ASP A 34 20.41 20.76 -20.40
C ASP A 34 19.62 19.44 -20.58
N GLY A 35 18.77 19.37 -21.62
CA GLY A 35 18.01 18.17 -21.97
C GLY A 35 18.86 16.93 -22.28
N SER A 36 20.17 17.10 -22.47
CA SER A 36 21.14 16.04 -22.72
C SER A 36 21.97 15.67 -21.49
N GLY A 37 21.71 16.27 -20.33
CA GLY A 37 22.47 16.04 -19.11
C GLY A 37 23.84 16.72 -19.07
N LYS A 38 24.10 17.68 -19.97
CA LYS A 38 25.41 18.34 -20.10
C LYS A 38 25.37 19.76 -19.55
N VAL A 39 26.53 20.21 -19.06
CA VAL A 39 26.84 21.59 -18.71
C VAL A 39 28.20 21.93 -19.31
N THR A 40 28.35 23.12 -19.92
CA THR A 40 29.62 23.59 -20.52
C THR A 40 30.04 24.89 -19.87
N PHE A 41 31.28 24.96 -19.37
CA PHE A 41 31.90 26.19 -18.88
C PHE A 41 32.89 26.69 -19.92
N GLU A 42 32.73 27.91 -20.41
CA GLU A 42 33.57 28.50 -21.46
C GLU A 42 34.49 29.60 -20.90
N ASN A 43 35.53 29.94 -21.67
CA ASN A 43 36.48 31.02 -21.35
C ASN A 43 37.19 30.83 -19.99
N LEU A 44 37.48 29.58 -19.64
CA LEU A 44 38.30 29.26 -18.47
C LEU A 44 39.77 29.49 -18.78
N ILE A 45 40.48 30.10 -17.84
CA ILE A 45 41.93 30.25 -17.90
C ILE A 45 42.61 28.92 -17.50
N PRO A 46 43.85 28.65 -17.91
CA PRO A 46 44.58 27.49 -17.43
C PRO A 46 44.70 27.48 -15.89
N GLY A 47 44.42 26.36 -15.25
CA GLY A 47 44.34 26.25 -13.79
C GLY A 47 43.74 24.94 -13.29
N VAL A 48 43.72 24.76 -11.97
CA VAL A 48 43.09 23.61 -11.30
C VAL A 48 41.70 24.01 -10.83
N TYR A 49 40.70 23.17 -11.07
CA TYR A 49 39.30 23.45 -10.81
C TYR A 49 38.64 22.30 -10.03
N SER A 50 37.70 22.62 -9.14
CA SER A 50 36.89 21.63 -8.41
C SER A 50 35.43 21.72 -8.84
N VAL A 51 34.91 20.64 -9.40
CA VAL A 51 33.54 20.54 -9.87
C VAL A 51 32.77 19.69 -8.86
N LYS A 52 31.64 20.20 -8.37
CA LYS A 52 30.75 19.48 -7.45
C LYS A 52 29.35 19.44 -8.03
N GLU A 53 28.72 18.27 -8.00
CA GLU A 53 27.29 18.15 -8.28
C GLU A 53 26.46 18.27 -7.00
N ALA A 54 25.26 18.85 -7.12
CA ALA A 54 24.27 18.81 -6.06
C ALA A 54 23.46 17.52 -6.23
N VAL A 55 23.79 16.50 -5.44
CA VAL A 55 23.06 15.23 -5.44
C VAL A 55 21.61 15.48 -5.05
N GLN A 56 20.68 15.11 -5.92
CA GLN A 56 19.25 15.29 -5.67
C GLN A 56 18.73 14.23 -4.72
N ALA A 57 17.65 14.55 -4.00
CA ALA A 57 16.94 13.57 -3.20
C ALA A 57 16.56 12.37 -4.07
N GLY A 58 16.77 11.15 -3.56
CA GLY A 58 16.50 9.92 -4.29
C GLY A 58 17.55 9.48 -5.29
N TRP A 59 18.73 10.09 -5.27
CA TRP A 59 19.88 9.64 -6.03
C TRP A 59 21.12 9.62 -5.13
N GLU A 60 22.04 8.72 -5.43
CA GLU A 60 23.39 8.66 -4.87
C GLU A 60 24.40 8.99 -5.97
N ALA A 61 25.38 9.84 -5.65
CA ALA A 61 26.56 9.99 -6.50
C ALA A 61 27.35 8.69 -6.48
N VAL A 62 27.55 8.10 -7.65
CA VAL A 62 28.38 6.90 -7.87
C VAL A 62 29.83 7.30 -8.14
N SER A 63 30.02 8.42 -8.83
CA SER A 63 31.34 9.00 -9.07
C SER A 63 31.82 9.86 -7.91
N ASP A 64 33.13 10.12 -7.83
CA ASP A 64 33.70 11.09 -6.89
C ASP A 64 32.95 12.44 -6.97
N ASN A 65 32.64 13.02 -5.82
CA ASN A 65 31.95 14.30 -5.73
C ASN A 65 32.43 15.08 -4.49
N PRO A 66 33.29 16.10 -4.63
CA PRO A 66 33.68 16.78 -5.88
C PRO A 66 34.76 16.06 -6.69
N GLN A 67 34.85 16.36 -8.00
CA GLN A 67 35.95 15.96 -8.89
C GLN A 67 36.89 17.15 -9.14
N THR A 68 38.18 16.88 -9.32
CA THR A 68 39.19 17.89 -9.65
C THR A 68 39.61 17.76 -11.12
N VAL A 69 39.69 18.88 -11.82
CA VAL A 69 40.11 18.93 -13.23
C VAL A 69 41.16 20.01 -13.44
N VAL A 70 42.16 19.73 -14.28
CA VAL A 70 43.21 20.69 -14.65
C VAL A 70 42.95 21.15 -16.08
N ILE A 71 42.72 22.45 -16.26
CA ILE A 71 42.62 23.08 -17.58
C ILE A 71 44.01 23.55 -17.99
N ARG A 72 44.44 23.16 -19.19
CA ARG A 72 45.68 23.63 -19.81
C ARG A 72 45.34 24.61 -20.93
N ASP A 73 46.36 25.33 -21.40
CA ASP A 73 46.17 26.33 -22.46
C ASP A 73 45.62 25.68 -23.73
N CYS A 74 44.56 26.27 -24.29
CA CYS A 74 43.85 25.78 -25.46
C CYS A 74 43.34 24.33 -25.40
N GLU A 75 43.09 23.77 -24.20
CA GLU A 75 42.61 22.39 -24.03
C GLU A 75 41.24 22.33 -23.34
N ASP A 76 40.33 21.52 -23.90
CA ASP A 76 39.06 21.17 -23.28
C ASP A 76 39.26 20.07 -22.23
N ALA A 77 38.62 20.20 -21.08
CA ALA A 77 38.54 19.12 -20.11
C ALA A 77 37.09 18.70 -19.83
N ARG A 78 36.91 17.42 -19.46
CA ARG A 78 35.60 16.83 -19.19
C ARG A 78 35.61 16.15 -17.83
N VAL A 79 34.51 16.33 -17.11
CA VAL A 79 34.21 15.68 -15.83
C VAL A 79 32.87 14.97 -16.01
N LEU A 80 32.78 13.72 -15.59
CA LEU A 80 31.54 12.93 -15.68
C LEU A 80 31.05 12.63 -14.27
N PHE A 81 29.84 13.05 -13.95
CA PHE A 81 29.13 12.60 -12.75
C PHE A 81 28.22 11.44 -13.10
N GLU A 82 28.39 10.34 -12.39
CA GLU A 82 27.49 9.19 -12.45
C GLU A 82 26.61 9.20 -11.21
N ASN A 83 25.29 9.09 -11.40
CA ASN A 83 24.33 8.97 -10.32
C ASN A 83 23.59 7.65 -10.43
N LYS A 84 23.25 7.06 -9.29
CA LYS A 84 22.37 5.89 -9.18
C LYS A 84 21.13 6.31 -8.42
N GLU A 85 19.96 5.93 -8.91
CA GLU A 85 18.72 6.17 -8.19
C GLU A 85 18.74 5.33 -6.89
N ILE A 86 18.45 5.98 -5.75
CA ILE A 86 18.25 5.28 -4.48
C ILE A 86 16.75 5.00 -4.40
N ALA A 87 16.36 3.75 -4.60
CA ALA A 87 15.00 3.33 -4.31
C ALA A 87 14.84 3.19 -2.79
N GLY A 88 14.28 4.21 -2.14
CA GLY A 88 13.59 3.96 -0.86
C GLY A 88 12.49 2.91 -1.05
N ASP A 89 11.99 2.34 0.03
CA ASP A 89 11.12 1.16 -0.03
C ASP A 89 9.74 1.52 -0.61
N LEU A 90 9.49 1.14 -1.86
CA LEU A 90 8.20 1.34 -2.54
C LEU A 90 7.18 0.32 -2.05
N GLN A 91 6.74 0.49 -0.81
CA GLN A 91 5.76 -0.36 -0.16
C GLN A 91 4.54 0.44 0.32
N ILE A 92 3.47 -0.29 0.64
CA ILE A 92 2.27 0.28 1.24
C ILE A 92 1.92 -0.56 2.46
N SER A 93 1.57 0.09 3.57
CA SER A 93 1.17 -0.63 4.78
C SER A 93 0.20 0.18 5.62
N GLY A 94 -0.43 -0.48 6.57
CA GLY A 94 -1.15 0.20 7.64
C GLY A 94 -2.01 -0.77 8.41
N THR A 95 -3.06 -0.24 9.02
CA THR A 95 -3.86 -0.98 9.98
C THR A 95 -5.35 -0.75 9.74
N LYS A 96 -6.12 -1.83 9.83
CA LYS A 96 -7.57 -1.81 9.88
C LYS A 96 -8.02 -1.76 11.33
N TYR A 97 -8.77 -0.72 11.69
CA TYR A 97 -9.25 -0.50 13.03
C TYR A 97 -10.76 -0.73 13.15
N PHE A 98 -11.15 -1.30 14.29
CA PHE A 98 -12.46 -1.10 14.89
C PHE A 98 -12.38 0.10 15.82
N ARG A 99 -13.32 1.05 15.70
CA ARG A 99 -13.53 2.11 16.68
C ARG A 99 -14.77 1.76 17.48
N ALA A 100 -14.61 1.48 18.77
CA ALA A 100 -15.75 1.26 19.66
C ALA A 100 -16.56 2.57 19.80
N TRP A 101 -17.89 2.50 19.69
CA TRP A 101 -18.78 3.64 19.96
C TRP A 101 -19.58 3.50 21.25
N VAL A 102 -19.47 2.35 21.94
CA VAL A 102 -20.23 2.04 23.15
C VAL A 102 -19.35 2.20 24.41
N PRO A 103 -19.82 2.87 25.47
CA PRO A 103 -19.15 2.90 26.77
C PRO A 103 -18.94 1.50 27.37
N PRO A 104 -17.89 1.25 28.17
CA PRO A 104 -16.87 2.21 28.64
C PRO A 104 -15.72 2.45 27.65
N TYR A 105 -15.70 1.74 26.52
CA TYR A 105 -14.58 1.77 25.56
C TYR A 105 -14.80 2.73 24.39
N GLN A 106 -15.77 3.63 24.48
CA GLN A 106 -16.09 4.57 23.42
C GLN A 106 -14.86 5.36 22.98
N GLY A 107 -14.56 5.32 21.68
CA GLY A 107 -13.40 5.98 21.07
C GLY A 107 -12.14 5.12 21.00
N VAL A 108 -12.05 4.01 21.75
CA VAL A 108 -10.90 3.09 21.71
C VAL A 108 -10.84 2.40 20.35
N THR A 109 -9.63 2.34 19.78
CA THR A 109 -9.36 1.62 18.54
C THR A 109 -8.60 0.33 18.78
N VAL A 110 -9.01 -0.74 18.12
CA VAL A 110 -8.33 -2.05 18.12
C VAL A 110 -8.22 -2.56 16.69
N GLY A 111 -7.19 -3.38 16.43
CA GLY A 111 -6.99 -3.98 15.12
C GLY A 111 -8.09 -4.98 14.76
N LEU A 112 -8.51 -4.99 13.50
CA LEU A 112 -9.42 -5.99 12.95
C LEU A 112 -8.69 -6.93 11.99
N SER A 113 -8.68 -8.21 12.33
CA SER A 113 -8.01 -9.24 11.55
C SER A 113 -8.86 -9.79 10.40
N GLY A 114 -8.17 -10.34 9.42
CA GLY A 114 -8.77 -11.05 8.30
C GLY A 114 -9.57 -10.19 7.34
N TRP A 115 -9.40 -8.85 7.33
CA TRP A 115 -10.01 -7.97 6.33
C TRP A 115 -9.19 -7.97 5.05
N GLU A 116 -9.84 -8.18 3.92
CA GLU A 116 -9.21 -8.05 2.61
C GLU A 116 -8.95 -6.59 2.29
N ILE A 117 -7.70 -6.29 1.93
CA ILE A 117 -7.25 -5.00 1.43
C ILE A 117 -6.72 -5.21 0.01
N THR A 118 -7.11 -4.33 -0.90
CA THR A 118 -6.73 -4.37 -2.31
C THR A 118 -5.94 -3.13 -2.67
N ALA A 119 -4.83 -3.29 -3.37
CA ALA A 119 -4.08 -2.20 -3.99
C ALA A 119 -4.17 -2.32 -5.51
N THR A 120 -4.54 -1.23 -6.19
CA THR A 120 -4.76 -1.19 -7.64
C THR A 120 -3.94 -0.07 -8.27
N LEU A 121 -3.22 -0.37 -9.35
CA LEU A 121 -2.46 0.62 -10.10
C LEU A 121 -3.40 1.45 -10.99
N LYS A 122 -3.45 2.75 -10.73
CA LYS A 122 -4.37 3.67 -11.43
C LYS A 122 -3.95 3.89 -12.88
N GLY A 123 -4.93 3.94 -13.79
CA GLY A 123 -4.70 4.25 -15.20
C GLY A 123 -4.25 3.06 -16.06
N THR A 124 -4.45 1.83 -15.59
CA THR A 124 -4.16 0.60 -16.34
C THR A 124 -5.43 -0.08 -16.85
N ASP A 125 -5.35 -0.66 -18.05
CA ASP A 125 -6.39 -1.50 -18.65
C ASP A 125 -5.71 -2.72 -19.34
N PRO A 126 -5.91 -3.96 -18.87
CA PRO A 126 -6.75 -4.33 -17.73
C PRO A 126 -6.18 -3.81 -16.39
N ALA A 127 -7.05 -3.70 -15.38
CA ALA A 127 -6.64 -3.24 -14.05
C ALA A 127 -5.60 -4.20 -13.44
N ILE A 128 -4.47 -3.64 -13.03
CA ILE A 128 -3.42 -4.36 -12.30
C ILE A 128 -3.65 -4.16 -10.80
N PHE A 129 -3.78 -5.25 -10.04
CA PHE A 129 -4.03 -5.19 -8.61
C PHE A 129 -3.41 -6.36 -7.84
N VAL A 130 -3.24 -6.17 -6.53
CA VAL A 130 -2.84 -7.20 -5.56
C VAL A 130 -3.73 -7.11 -4.32
N THR A 131 -3.93 -8.23 -3.64
CA THR A 131 -4.71 -8.30 -2.40
C THR A 131 -3.91 -8.90 -1.25
N THR A 132 -4.28 -8.55 -0.02
CA THR A 132 -3.78 -9.17 1.21
C THR A 132 -4.88 -9.15 2.27
N HIS A 133 -4.70 -9.93 3.34
CA HIS A 133 -5.56 -9.87 4.52
C HIS A 133 -4.82 -9.23 5.70
N THR A 134 -5.57 -8.56 6.58
CA THR A 134 -5.00 -8.04 7.83
C THR A 134 -4.66 -9.16 8.81
N ASP A 135 -3.55 -9.00 9.54
CA ASP A 135 -3.09 -9.94 10.55
C ASP A 135 -3.94 -9.90 11.85
N ALA A 136 -3.57 -10.68 12.86
CA ALA A 136 -4.27 -10.73 14.15
C ALA A 136 -4.35 -9.37 14.89
N LEU A 137 -3.45 -8.44 14.57
CA LEU A 137 -3.40 -7.08 15.13
C LEU A 137 -3.99 -6.04 14.16
N GLY A 138 -4.61 -6.48 13.07
CA GLY A 138 -5.22 -5.64 12.05
C GLY A 138 -4.23 -5.01 11.07
N ASN A 139 -2.95 -5.36 11.11
CA ASN A 139 -1.96 -4.78 10.22
C ASN A 139 -1.95 -5.47 8.86
N TYR A 140 -1.64 -4.73 7.80
CA TYR A 140 -1.41 -5.25 6.47
C TYR A 140 -0.22 -4.57 5.81
N LYS A 141 0.35 -5.25 4.81
CA LYS A 141 1.52 -4.77 4.07
C LYS A 141 1.51 -5.31 2.65
N PHE A 142 1.66 -4.43 1.68
CA PHE A 142 2.12 -4.72 0.33
C PHE A 142 3.60 -4.38 0.28
N SER A 143 4.47 -5.39 0.37
CA SER A 143 5.91 -5.19 0.30
C SER A 143 6.33 -4.69 -1.08
N GLU A 144 7.46 -4.01 -1.18
CA GLU A 144 8.03 -3.62 -2.48
C GLU A 144 8.16 -4.82 -3.42
N ALA A 145 8.66 -5.96 -2.94
CA ALA A 145 8.74 -7.18 -3.74
C ALA A 145 7.37 -7.65 -4.28
N THR A 146 6.30 -7.50 -3.49
CA THR A 146 4.94 -7.83 -3.92
C THR A 146 4.45 -6.88 -5.01
N LEU A 147 4.71 -5.59 -4.83
CA LEU A 147 4.30 -4.56 -5.79
C LEU A 147 5.13 -4.64 -7.08
N ASP A 148 6.44 -4.89 -6.99
CA ASP A 148 7.34 -5.05 -8.12
C ASP A 148 6.99 -6.29 -8.96
N ALA A 149 6.70 -7.43 -8.31
CA ALA A 149 6.24 -8.64 -8.99
C ALA A 149 4.93 -8.42 -9.77
N ALA A 150 4.09 -7.47 -9.34
CA ALA A 150 2.87 -7.07 -10.03
C ALA A 150 3.08 -5.92 -11.04
N GLY A 151 4.30 -5.37 -11.16
CA GLY A 151 4.59 -4.20 -12.00
C GLY A 151 4.00 -2.88 -11.46
N MET A 152 3.85 -2.77 -10.14
CA MET A 152 3.22 -1.64 -9.44
C MET A 152 4.21 -0.79 -8.63
N ALA A 153 5.44 -1.26 -8.38
CA ALA A 153 6.48 -0.52 -7.66
C ALA A 153 7.16 0.53 -8.56
N ILE A 154 6.38 1.52 -9.00
CA ILE A 154 6.82 2.55 -9.96
C ILE A 154 6.91 3.91 -9.25
N PRO A 155 8.09 4.56 -9.23
CA PRO A 155 8.21 5.94 -8.77
C PRO A 155 7.23 6.89 -9.46
N GLY A 156 6.53 7.73 -8.71
CA GLY A 156 5.52 8.65 -9.26
C GLY A 156 4.16 8.04 -9.57
N ALA A 157 4.00 6.71 -9.51
CA ALA A 157 2.72 6.06 -9.77
C ALA A 157 1.72 6.33 -8.64
N THR A 158 0.44 6.34 -9.01
CA THR A 158 -0.68 6.41 -8.06
C THR A 158 -1.29 5.03 -7.88
N ILE A 159 -1.36 4.58 -6.63
CA ILE A 159 -1.98 3.31 -6.22
C ILE A 159 -3.25 3.64 -5.43
N THR A 160 -4.38 3.10 -5.85
CA THR A 160 -5.63 3.16 -5.09
C THR A 160 -5.68 1.97 -4.14
N VAL A 161 -5.78 2.22 -2.85
CA VAL A 161 -5.86 1.19 -1.80
C VAL A 161 -7.28 1.17 -1.26
N CYS A 162 -7.95 0.03 -1.27
CA CYS A 162 -9.31 -0.14 -0.80
C CYS A 162 -9.43 -1.21 0.28
N GLU A 163 -10.30 -1.00 1.25
CA GLU A 163 -10.82 -2.09 2.09
C GLU A 163 -12.00 -2.77 1.41
N GLU A 164 -12.21 -4.06 1.70
CA GLU A 164 -13.48 -4.70 1.42
C GLU A 164 -14.63 -4.08 2.24
N GLN A 165 -15.88 -4.32 1.84
CA GLN A 165 -17.06 -3.95 2.62
C GLN A 165 -17.75 -5.22 3.14
N ARG A 166 -18.16 -5.19 4.40
CA ARG A 166 -18.82 -6.32 5.07
C ARG A 166 -20.16 -5.90 5.64
N ASP A 167 -21.13 -6.80 5.60
CA ASP A 167 -22.42 -6.59 6.24
C ASP A 167 -22.25 -6.32 7.74
N HIS A 168 -23.06 -5.41 8.28
CA HIS A 168 -23.01 -4.93 9.67
C HIS A 168 -21.72 -4.20 10.07
N TRP A 169 -20.89 -3.81 9.12
CA TRP A 169 -19.76 -2.92 9.33
C TRP A 169 -19.95 -1.63 8.55
N ILE A 170 -19.74 -0.50 9.23
CA ILE A 170 -19.88 0.83 8.67
C ILE A 170 -18.49 1.46 8.60
N ALA A 171 -18.09 1.85 7.40
CA ALA A 171 -16.84 2.56 7.17
C ALA A 171 -16.89 3.98 7.77
N VAL A 172 -15.93 4.29 8.64
CA VAL A 172 -15.75 5.63 9.23
C VAL A 172 -14.76 6.45 8.40
N THR A 173 -13.73 5.77 7.87
CA THR A 173 -12.81 6.34 6.87
C THR A 173 -13.32 6.06 5.46
N PRO A 174 -12.84 6.79 4.43
CA PRO A 174 -13.08 6.41 3.04
C PRO A 174 -12.68 4.96 2.78
N THR A 175 -13.52 4.25 2.01
CA THR A 175 -13.30 2.83 1.69
C THR A 175 -12.15 2.62 0.71
N CYS A 176 -11.77 3.67 -0.02
CA CYS A 176 -10.61 3.71 -0.90
C CYS A 176 -9.81 5.00 -0.69
N VAL A 177 -8.48 4.90 -0.73
CA VAL A 177 -7.53 6.01 -0.58
C VAL A 177 -6.47 5.91 -1.66
N ASP A 178 -6.25 7.00 -2.40
CA ASP A 178 -5.16 7.10 -3.36
C ASP A 178 -3.86 7.50 -2.66
N VAL A 179 -2.78 6.78 -2.95
CA VAL A 179 -1.42 7.13 -2.55
C VAL A 179 -0.53 7.27 -3.77
N MET A 180 0.31 8.30 -3.79
CA MET A 180 1.28 8.51 -4.87
C MET A 180 2.68 8.21 -4.35
N PHE A 181 3.40 7.33 -5.04
CA PHE A 181 4.82 7.15 -4.75
C PHE A 181 5.60 8.40 -5.14
N PRO A 182 6.58 8.84 -4.34
CA PRO A 182 7.38 10.01 -4.69
C PRO A 182 8.21 9.75 -5.95
N TYR A 183 8.54 10.82 -6.68
CA TYR A 183 9.53 10.79 -7.75
C TYR A 183 10.36 12.07 -7.72
N PRO A 184 11.70 11.98 -7.64
CA PRO A 184 12.49 10.77 -7.34
C PRO A 184 12.20 10.22 -5.92
N VAL A 185 12.44 8.93 -5.68
CA VAL A 185 12.14 8.28 -4.39
C VAL A 185 13.23 8.60 -3.37
N PRO A 186 12.97 9.34 -2.26
CA PRO A 186 14.02 9.59 -1.28
C PRO A 186 14.54 8.31 -0.63
N ALA A 187 15.83 8.23 -0.33
CA ALA A 187 16.44 7.11 0.40
C ALA A 187 15.79 6.85 1.78
N THR A 188 15.18 7.88 2.38
CA THR A 188 14.47 7.82 3.66
C THR A 188 13.00 7.41 3.52
N TYR A 189 12.52 7.21 2.29
CA TYR A 189 11.15 6.78 2.05
C TYR A 189 10.97 5.35 2.53
N THR A 190 9.98 5.13 3.38
CA THR A 190 9.69 3.83 4.02
C THR A 190 8.33 3.27 3.58
N GLY A 191 7.78 3.79 2.48
CA GLY A 191 6.48 3.42 1.96
C GLY A 191 5.32 4.31 2.41
N ALA A 192 4.19 4.16 1.72
CA ALA A 192 2.96 4.86 2.03
C ALA A 192 2.23 4.19 3.22
N LYS A 193 1.53 5.02 4.01
CA LYS A 193 0.70 4.57 5.13
C LYS A 193 -0.77 4.83 4.86
N VAL A 194 -1.58 3.78 4.87
CA VAL A 194 -3.03 3.86 4.69
C VAL A 194 -3.70 3.10 5.82
N ASN A 195 -4.57 3.77 6.57
CA ASN A 195 -5.31 3.15 7.66
C ASN A 195 -6.80 3.25 7.36
N PHE A 196 -7.53 2.19 7.72
CA PHE A 196 -8.97 2.14 7.59
C PHE A 196 -9.60 1.99 8.97
N THR A 197 -10.74 2.62 9.23
CA THR A 197 -11.46 2.51 10.50
C THR A 197 -12.92 2.23 10.24
N ASN A 198 -13.44 1.18 10.86
CA ASN A 198 -14.88 0.87 10.85
C ASN A 198 -15.43 0.89 12.26
N VAL A 199 -16.74 1.11 12.32
CA VAL A 199 -17.59 0.76 13.45
C VAL A 199 -18.46 -0.42 13.00
N GLN A 200 -18.86 -1.27 13.91
CA GLN A 200 -19.94 -2.22 13.66
C GLN A 200 -21.28 -1.45 13.77
N ASP A 201 -22.33 -1.95 13.12
CA ASP A 201 -23.66 -1.36 13.24
C ASP A 201 -24.14 -1.45 14.70
N PRO A 202 -24.64 -0.37 15.33
CA PRO A 202 -25.31 -0.48 16.61
C PRO A 202 -26.40 -1.55 16.57
N PRO A 203 -26.51 -2.41 17.60
CA PRO A 203 -27.65 -3.31 17.69
C PRO A 203 -28.93 -2.48 17.66
N LEU A 204 -29.87 -2.86 16.79
CA LEU A 204 -31.14 -2.18 16.63
C LEU A 204 -31.78 -1.93 18.00
N PRO A 205 -32.39 -0.75 18.28
CA PRO A 205 -33.08 -0.51 19.53
C PRO A 205 -34.13 -1.61 19.78
N GLY A 206 -33.93 -2.44 20.81
CA GLY A 206 -34.77 -3.60 21.11
C GLY A 206 -34.17 -4.96 20.74
N ALA A 207 -33.00 -5.02 20.11
CA ALA A 207 -32.23 -6.25 19.94
C ALA A 207 -31.55 -6.60 21.28
N SER A 208 -32.16 -7.51 22.04
CA SER A 208 -31.51 -8.14 23.17
C SER A 208 -30.42 -9.09 22.64
N VAL A 209 -29.16 -8.73 22.85
CA VAL A 209 -28.07 -9.71 22.85
C VAL A 209 -28.31 -10.64 24.03
N SER A 210 -29.05 -11.71 23.79
CA SER A 210 -29.05 -12.86 24.68
C SER A 210 -27.60 -13.33 24.75
N SER A 211 -26.96 -13.12 25.89
CA SER A 211 -25.65 -13.67 26.18
C SER A 211 -25.76 -15.19 26.01
N ALA A 212 -25.32 -15.70 24.86
CA ALA A 212 -25.16 -17.12 24.63
C ALA A 212 -24.04 -17.58 25.56
N GLY A 213 -24.43 -17.87 26.80
CA GLY A 213 -23.71 -18.79 27.64
C GLY A 213 -23.45 -20.04 26.81
N SER A 214 -22.19 -20.39 26.72
CA SER A 214 -21.67 -21.57 26.07
C SER A 214 -22.41 -22.79 26.61
N SER A 215 -23.43 -23.23 25.90
CA SER A 215 -23.89 -24.60 25.95
C SER A 215 -23.92 -25.07 24.51
N SER A 216 -22.88 -25.85 24.18
CA SER A 216 -22.86 -26.71 23.02
C SER A 216 -24.13 -27.56 23.01
N ALA A 217 -25.13 -27.13 22.25
CA ALA A 217 -26.18 -28.02 21.80
C ALA A 217 -25.53 -28.98 20.80
N ASN A 218 -25.08 -30.13 21.30
CA ASN A 218 -24.59 -31.22 20.48
C ASN A 218 -25.70 -31.62 19.50
N CYS A 219 -25.50 -31.29 18.24
CA CYS A 219 -26.31 -31.75 17.12
C CYS A 219 -26.07 -33.26 16.95
N ALA A 220 -26.85 -34.08 17.66
CA ALA A 220 -26.68 -35.54 17.63
C ALA A 220 -27.14 -36.16 16.30
N VAL A 221 -28.07 -35.50 15.60
CA VAL A 221 -28.62 -35.95 14.31
C VAL A 221 -28.75 -34.76 13.37
N SER A 222 -28.14 -34.88 12.18
CA SER A 222 -28.19 -33.87 11.11
C SER A 222 -28.92 -34.39 9.86
N TYR A 223 -29.65 -33.50 9.19
CA TYR A 223 -30.37 -33.73 7.94
C TYR A 223 -29.95 -32.71 6.88
N THR A 224 -29.59 -33.18 5.69
CA THR A 224 -29.29 -32.31 4.54
C THR A 224 -30.55 -32.11 3.71
N VAL A 225 -30.98 -30.85 3.59
CA VAL A 225 -32.19 -30.42 2.86
C VAL A 225 -32.07 -30.82 1.39
N LYS A 226 -33.04 -31.58 0.89
CA LYS A 226 -33.14 -31.96 -0.51
C LYS A 226 -34.03 -30.99 -1.29
N ARG A 227 -33.89 -30.98 -2.61
CA ARG A 227 -34.73 -30.15 -3.47
C ARG A 227 -36.20 -30.58 -3.32
N GLY A 228 -37.05 -29.65 -2.87
CA GLY A 228 -38.47 -29.90 -2.62
C GLY A 228 -38.83 -30.06 -1.15
N ASP A 229 -37.84 -30.16 -0.25
CA ASP A 229 -38.10 -30.19 1.18
C ASP A 229 -38.54 -28.82 1.71
N ASN A 230 -39.39 -28.85 2.74
CA ASN A 230 -39.71 -27.69 3.56
C ASN A 230 -39.54 -28.05 5.05
N LEU A 231 -39.35 -27.05 5.90
CA LEU A 231 -39.03 -27.28 7.31
C LEU A 231 -40.14 -28.05 8.04
N SER A 232 -41.39 -27.88 7.62
CA SER A 232 -42.55 -28.62 8.13
C SER A 232 -42.47 -30.12 7.84
N SER A 233 -42.14 -30.51 6.61
CA SER A 233 -42.00 -31.90 6.18
C SER A 233 -40.83 -32.60 6.85
N ILE A 234 -39.70 -31.89 7.03
CA ILE A 234 -38.51 -32.40 7.73
C ILE A 234 -38.81 -32.57 9.22
N ALA A 235 -39.50 -31.60 9.84
CA ALA A 235 -39.85 -31.66 11.26
C ALA A 235 -40.76 -32.85 11.56
N ALA A 236 -41.82 -33.01 10.76
CA ALA A 236 -42.76 -34.13 10.89
C ALA A 236 -42.06 -35.49 10.70
N ALA A 237 -41.13 -35.59 9.74
CA ALA A 237 -40.40 -36.83 9.47
C ALA A 237 -39.44 -37.23 10.61
N ASN A 238 -38.96 -36.26 11.39
CA ASN A 238 -38.01 -36.49 12.51
C ASN A 238 -38.69 -36.39 13.89
N GLY A 239 -40.03 -36.36 13.95
CA GLY A 239 -40.76 -36.32 15.22
C GLY A 239 -40.58 -35.04 16.02
N THR A 240 -40.18 -33.94 15.38
CA THR A 240 -39.96 -32.63 16.00
C THR A 240 -40.92 -31.58 15.43
N THR A 241 -40.82 -30.33 15.89
CA THR A 241 -41.67 -29.22 15.39
C THR A 241 -40.84 -28.20 14.63
N VAL A 242 -41.48 -27.46 13.72
CA VAL A 242 -40.85 -26.35 12.98
C VAL A 242 -40.24 -25.34 13.95
N ALA A 243 -40.92 -25.02 15.05
CA ALA A 243 -40.43 -24.12 16.07
C ALA A 243 -39.16 -24.65 16.76
N ALA A 244 -39.17 -25.92 17.18
CA ALA A 244 -38.00 -26.56 17.78
C ALA A 244 -36.81 -26.62 16.81
N MET A 245 -37.04 -26.97 15.55
CA MET A 245 -35.98 -26.98 14.53
C MET A 245 -35.42 -25.58 14.21
N THR A 246 -36.29 -24.57 14.18
CA THR A 246 -35.90 -23.17 13.95
C THR A 246 -35.00 -22.69 15.08
N GLN A 247 -35.37 -23.01 16.32
CA GLN A 247 -34.59 -22.68 17.51
C GLN A 247 -33.26 -23.43 17.55
N LEU A 248 -33.27 -24.74 17.25
CA LEU A 248 -32.08 -25.59 17.27
C LEU A 248 -31.02 -25.18 16.24
N ASN A 249 -31.47 -24.65 15.09
CA ASN A 249 -30.60 -24.28 13.97
C ASN A 249 -30.39 -22.77 13.82
N GLY A 250 -30.93 -21.95 14.72
CA GLY A 250 -30.86 -20.49 14.64
C GLY A 250 -31.42 -19.91 13.34
N LEU A 251 -32.47 -20.54 12.77
CA LEU A 251 -33.03 -20.09 11.49
C LEU A 251 -33.86 -18.81 11.70
N ALA A 252 -33.46 -17.71 11.07
CA ALA A 252 -34.21 -16.46 11.13
C ALA A 252 -35.57 -16.54 10.39
N ASN A 253 -35.65 -17.37 9.33
CA ASN A 253 -36.87 -17.59 8.57
C ASN A 253 -37.07 -19.09 8.28
N PRO A 254 -38.07 -19.73 8.92
CA PRO A 254 -38.41 -21.14 8.71
C PRO A 254 -38.71 -21.53 7.25
N ASN A 255 -39.16 -20.57 6.44
CA ASN A 255 -39.52 -20.79 5.04
C ASN A 255 -38.35 -20.62 4.07
N MET A 256 -37.16 -20.25 4.56
CA MET A 256 -36.00 -19.91 3.73
C MET A 256 -34.85 -20.92 3.86
N ILE A 257 -35.17 -22.20 3.91
CA ILE A 257 -34.17 -23.27 3.84
C ILE A 257 -33.79 -23.57 2.39
N ARG A 258 -32.50 -23.86 2.14
CA ARG A 258 -31.99 -24.13 0.77
C ARG A 258 -31.58 -25.58 0.63
N ALA A 259 -31.81 -26.16 -0.56
CA ALA A 259 -31.28 -27.48 -0.88
C ALA A 259 -29.75 -27.50 -0.70
N GLY A 260 -29.22 -28.52 -0.03
CA GLY A 260 -27.81 -28.63 0.36
C GLY A 260 -27.49 -28.05 1.75
N GLN A 261 -28.41 -27.31 2.39
CA GLN A 261 -28.25 -26.85 3.77
C GLN A 261 -28.32 -28.02 4.74
N THR A 262 -27.44 -28.06 5.73
CA THR A 262 -27.46 -29.08 6.80
C THR A 262 -28.13 -28.50 8.04
N LEU A 263 -29.12 -29.23 8.58
CA LEU A 263 -29.91 -28.87 9.75
C LEU A 263 -29.79 -29.95 10.83
N CYS A 264 -29.80 -29.56 12.08
CA CYS A 264 -29.96 -30.42 13.24
C CYS A 264 -31.44 -30.75 13.47
N VAL A 265 -31.79 -32.00 13.74
CA VAL A 265 -33.20 -32.48 13.68
C VAL A 265 -33.71 -33.19 14.95
N GLN A 266 -33.07 -33.01 16.11
CA GLN A 266 -33.47 -33.67 17.37
C GLN A 266 -34.39 -32.80 18.24
#